data_AF-A0A9D6ZYS2-F1
#
_entry.id   AF-A0A9D6ZYS2-F1
#
_cell.length_a   1.000
_cell.length_b   1.000
_cell.length_c   1.000
_cell.angle_alpha   90.00
_cell.angle_beta   90.00
_cell.angle_gamma   90.00
#
_symmetry.space_group_name_H-M   'P 1'
#
loop_
_entity.id
_entity.type
_entity.pdbx_description
1 polymer ?
#
loop_
_entity_poly.entity_id
_entity_poly.type
_entity_poly.pdbx_seq_one_letter_code
_entity_poly.pdbx_strand_id
1 'polypeptide(L)'
;MNDNIAEGRWKRMRGSAKEQWGNLTGNNLDRAEGKLEKLAGVLQEKYGYTREKADKKIERRLKKYDQKYVAQAERARRMNKRQSIGW
;
A
#
# COMPACT_ATOMS: atom_id res chain seq x y z
N MET A 1 -8.77 3.67 16.14
CA MET A 1 -8.48 5.02 15.62
C MET A 1 -7.35 4.95 14.60
N ASN A 2 -7.63 5.01 13.29
CA ASN A 2 -6.80 5.73 12.29
C ASN A 2 -7.43 5.71 10.86
N ASP A 3 -8.68 6.13 10.70
CA ASP A 3 -9.38 6.06 9.39
C ASP A 3 -9.00 7.18 8.40
N ASN A 4 -8.17 8.14 8.79
CA ASN A 4 -7.88 9.33 7.99
C ASN A 4 -6.61 9.25 7.12
N ILE A 5 -5.77 8.23 7.26
CA ILE A 5 -4.56 8.06 6.41
C ILE A 5 -4.91 7.37 5.06
N ALA A 6 -6.17 6.96 4.90
CA ALA A 6 -6.55 5.91 3.97
C ALA A 6 -6.36 6.34 2.50
N GLU A 7 -6.75 7.55 2.09
CA GLU A 7 -6.82 7.89 0.66
C GLU A 7 -5.45 7.99 -0.05
N GLY A 8 -4.51 8.73 0.54
CA GLY A 8 -3.17 8.91 -0.03
C GLY A 8 -2.33 7.63 -0.04
N ARG A 9 -2.43 6.82 1.03
CA ARG A 9 -1.80 5.50 1.09
C ARG A 9 -2.52 4.48 0.20
N TRP A 10 -3.84 4.59 0.05
CA TRP A 10 -4.65 3.69 -0.78
C TRP A 10 -4.27 3.75 -2.24
N LYS A 11 -4.13 4.95 -2.82
CA LYS A 11 -3.70 5.09 -4.23
C LYS A 11 -2.39 4.33 -4.49
N ARG A 12 -1.44 4.40 -3.54
CA ARG A 12 -0.17 3.68 -3.62
C ARG A 12 -0.34 2.17 -3.43
N MET A 13 -1.20 1.77 -2.50
CA MET A 13 -1.46 0.37 -2.20
C MET A 13 -2.27 -0.33 -3.30
N ARG A 14 -3.19 0.35 -3.98
CA ARG A 14 -4.07 -0.22 -5.03
C ARG A 14 -3.25 -0.92 -6.11
N GLY A 15 -2.12 -0.34 -6.52
CA GLY A 15 -1.18 -0.98 -7.46
C GLY A 15 -0.64 -2.31 -6.94
N SER A 16 -0.17 -2.35 -5.69
CA SER A 16 0.29 -3.61 -5.07
C SER A 16 -0.82 -4.62 -4.86
N ALA A 17 -2.00 -4.12 -4.47
CA ALA A 17 -3.13 -4.91 -4.07
C ALA A 17 -3.60 -5.74 -5.26
N LYS A 18 -3.66 -5.12 -6.45
CA LYS A 18 -3.95 -5.79 -7.72
C LYS A 18 -2.92 -6.87 -8.07
N GLU A 19 -1.64 -6.63 -7.79
CA GLU A 19 -0.56 -7.58 -8.08
C GLU A 19 -0.52 -8.77 -7.09
N GLN A 20 -0.84 -8.53 -5.82
CA GLN A 20 -0.83 -9.58 -4.78
C GLN A 20 -2.09 -10.41 -4.74
N TRP A 21 -3.22 -9.73 -4.78
CA TRP A 21 -4.51 -10.36 -4.80
C TRP A 21 -4.97 -10.31 -6.24
N GLY A 22 -4.33 -11.08 -7.13
CA GLY A 22 -4.71 -11.15 -8.54
C GLY A 22 -6.18 -11.52 -8.78
N ASN A 23 -6.85 -12.06 -7.74
CA ASN A 23 -8.29 -12.35 -7.71
C ASN A 23 -9.17 -11.14 -7.33
N LEU A 24 -8.55 -10.05 -6.87
CA LEU A 24 -9.17 -8.73 -6.72
C LEU A 24 -9.02 -7.95 -8.02
N THR A 25 -10.13 -7.83 -8.73
CA THR A 25 -10.26 -6.92 -9.85
C THR A 25 -10.11 -5.48 -9.39
N GLY A 26 -9.54 -4.60 -10.24
CA GLY A 26 -9.45 -3.17 -9.97
C GLY A 26 -10.79 -2.55 -9.54
N ASN A 27 -11.91 -3.07 -10.06
CA ASN A 27 -13.26 -2.68 -9.67
C ASN A 27 -13.57 -2.88 -8.17
N ASN A 28 -13.08 -3.95 -7.55
CA ASN A 28 -13.27 -4.19 -6.11
C ASN A 28 -12.45 -3.22 -5.27
N LEU A 29 -11.26 -2.85 -5.77
CA LEU A 29 -10.41 -1.81 -5.19
C LEU A 29 -10.94 -0.39 -5.47
N ASP A 30 -11.82 -0.22 -6.46
CA ASP A 30 -12.57 1.02 -6.70
C ASP A 30 -13.75 1.17 -5.76
N ARG A 31 -14.55 0.12 -5.58
CA ARG A 31 -15.65 0.11 -4.60
C ARG A 31 -15.22 0.29 -3.15
N ALA A 32 -13.96 -0.03 -2.84
CA ALA A 32 -13.38 0.23 -1.54
C ALA A 32 -13.07 1.72 -1.28
N GLU A 33 -13.05 2.58 -2.31
CA GLU A 33 -12.96 4.04 -2.21
C GLU A 33 -11.90 4.56 -1.23
N GLY A 34 -10.71 3.95 -1.17
CA GLY A 34 -9.71 4.42 -0.21
C GLY A 34 -9.73 3.71 1.13
N LYS A 35 -10.81 3.04 1.50
CA LYS A 35 -11.04 2.55 2.87
C LYS A 35 -10.42 1.17 3.08
N LEU A 36 -9.45 1.11 3.99
CA LEU A 36 -8.80 -0.14 4.42
C LEU A 36 -9.83 -1.13 5.00
N GLU A 37 -10.82 -0.62 5.73
CA GLU A 37 -11.91 -1.43 6.29
C GLU A 37 -12.75 -2.13 5.22
N LYS A 38 -13.08 -1.43 4.12
CA LYS A 38 -13.80 -2.03 2.99
C LYS A 38 -12.96 -3.08 2.31
N LEU A 39 -11.65 -2.84 2.13
CA LEU A 39 -10.73 -3.86 1.60
C LEU A 39 -10.65 -5.08 2.49
N ALA A 40 -10.62 -4.89 3.82
CA ALA A 40 -10.66 -5.99 4.77
C ALA A 40 -11.97 -6.80 4.63
N GLY A 41 -13.11 -6.14 4.41
CA GLY A 41 -14.38 -6.81 4.08
C GLY A 41 -14.27 -7.68 2.83
N VAL A 42 -13.79 -7.11 1.72
CA VAL A 42 -13.63 -7.87 0.46
C VAL A 42 -12.66 -9.04 0.62
N LEU A 43 -11.58 -8.88 1.40
CA LEU A 43 -10.64 -9.96 1.68
C LEU A 43 -11.26 -11.07 2.53
N GLN A 44 -12.15 -10.75 3.46
CA GLN A 44 -12.91 -11.74 4.21
C GLN A 44 -13.85 -12.51 3.26
N GLU A 45 -14.58 -11.82 2.40
CA GLU A 45 -15.54 -12.44 1.47
C GLU A 45 -14.88 -13.26 0.34
N LYS A 46 -13.82 -12.74 -0.29
CA LYS A 46 -13.13 -13.40 -1.42
C LYS A 46 -12.19 -14.51 -1.01
N TYR A 47 -11.51 -14.35 0.13
CA TYR A 47 -10.42 -15.24 0.55
C TYR A 47 -10.71 -15.98 1.85
N GLY A 48 -11.86 -15.76 2.48
CA GLY A 48 -12.20 -16.38 3.77
C GLY A 48 -11.24 -15.98 4.89
N TYR A 49 -10.60 -14.81 4.80
CA TYR A 49 -9.71 -14.34 5.86
C TYR A 49 -10.51 -13.86 7.05
N THR A 50 -9.90 -13.90 8.23
CA THR A 50 -10.42 -13.19 9.39
C THR A 50 -10.08 -11.72 9.29
N ARG A 51 -10.85 -10.85 9.95
CA ARG A 51 -10.60 -9.40 10.02
C ARG A 51 -9.14 -9.10 10.35
N GLU A 52 -8.61 -9.71 11.41
CA GLU A 52 -7.22 -9.52 11.82
C GLU A 52 -6.21 -9.96 10.75
N LYS A 53 -6.46 -11.08 10.08
CA LYS A 53 -5.58 -11.59 9.01
C LYS A 53 -5.60 -10.67 7.80
N ALA A 54 -6.75 -10.10 7.46
CA ALA A 54 -6.89 -9.12 6.39
C ALA A 54 -6.12 -7.83 6.74
N ASP A 55 -6.35 -7.27 7.93
CA ASP A 55 -5.66 -6.08 8.44
C ASP A 55 -4.14 -6.25 8.45
N LYS A 56 -3.62 -7.35 9.02
CA LYS A 56 -2.18 -7.66 8.98
C LYS A 56 -1.63 -7.72 7.56
N LYS A 57 -2.39 -8.28 6.62
CA LYS A 57 -1.96 -8.42 5.21
C LYS A 57 -1.89 -7.06 4.53
N ILE A 58 -2.87 -6.20 4.79
CA ILE A 58 -2.95 -4.82 4.33
C ILE A 58 -1.79 -4.01 4.92
N GLU A 59 -1.60 -4.01 6.24
CA GLU A 59 -0.56 -3.27 6.94
C GLU A 59 0.84 -3.68 6.49
N ARG A 60 1.11 -4.99 6.41
CA ARG A 60 2.39 -5.51 5.91
C ARG A 60 2.69 -4.98 4.51
N ARG A 61 1.65 -4.80 3.68
CA ARG A 61 1.81 -4.27 2.33
C ARG A 61 2.09 -2.77 2.31
N LEU A 62 1.36 -2.00 3.11
CA LEU A 62 1.60 -0.58 3.30
C LEU A 62 3.04 -0.32 3.75
N LYS A 63 3.53 -1.08 4.73
CA LYS A 63 4.90 -0.97 5.25
C LYS A 63 5.95 -1.27 4.17
N LYS A 64 5.74 -2.30 3.34
CA LYS A 64 6.65 -2.64 2.23
C LYS A 64 6.72 -1.55 1.17
N TYR A 65 5.60 -0.87 0.91
CA TYR A 65 5.54 0.23 -0.06
C TYR A 65 6.27 1.45 0.47
N ASP A 66 5.95 1.88 1.70
CA ASP A 66 6.59 3.01 2.35
C ASP A 66 8.12 2.87 2.34
N GLN A 67 8.61 1.68 2.71
CA GLN A 67 10.04 1.35 2.71
C GLN A 67 10.69 1.39 1.32
N LYS A 68 10.00 0.92 0.27
CA LYS A 68 10.50 1.00 -1.12
C LYS A 68 10.60 2.45 -1.62
N TYR A 69 9.63 3.31 -1.28
CA TYR A 69 9.64 4.71 -1.67
C TYR A 69 10.69 5.51 -0.92
N VAL A 70 10.80 5.32 0.39
CA VAL A 70 11.83 5.97 1.22
C VAL A 70 13.23 5.56 0.75
N ALA A 71 13.45 4.26 0.47
CA ALA A 71 14.73 3.79 -0.07
C ALA A 71 15.07 4.37 -1.46
N GLN A 72 14.09 4.49 -2.36
CA GLN A 72 14.29 5.15 -3.66
C GLN A 72 14.58 6.64 -3.50
N ALA A 73 13.81 7.33 -2.66
CA ALA A 73 13.98 8.76 -2.39
C ALA A 73 15.33 9.05 -1.73
N GLU A 74 15.77 8.22 -0.79
CA GLU A 74 17.09 8.32 -0.17
C GLU A 74 18.23 8.05 -1.16
N ARG A 75 18.07 7.08 -2.07
CA ARG A 75 19.05 6.84 -3.14
C ARG A 75 19.18 8.04 -4.08
N ALA A 76 18.05 8.65 -4.46
CA ALA A 76 18.04 9.86 -5.28
C ALA A 76 18.71 11.04 -4.55
N ARG A 77 18.43 11.23 -3.25
CA ARG A 77 19.07 12.26 -2.42
C ARG A 77 20.58 12.03 -2.25
N ARG A 78 21.00 10.77 -2.01
CA ARG A 78 22.43 10.40 -1.92
C ARG A 78 23.17 10.65 -3.23
N MET A 79 22.56 10.37 -4.39
CA MET A 79 23.17 10.65 -5.68
C MET A 79 23.32 12.16 -5.94
N ASN A 80 22.29 12.95 -5.67
CA ASN A 80 22.36 14.40 -5.85
C ASN A 80 23.41 15.05 -4.94
N LYS A 81 23.48 14.61 -3.67
CA LYS A 81 24.50 15.07 -2.73
C LYS A 81 25.93 14.70 -3.17
N ARG A 82 26.14 13.55 -3.84
CA ARG A 82 27.46 13.14 -4.31
C ARG A 82 27.94 13.91 -5.54
N GLN A 83 27.03 14.46 -6.34
CA GLN A 83 27.37 15.33 -7.47
C GLN A 83 27.62 16.79 -7.05
N SER A 84 27.13 17.21 -5.87
CA SER A 84 27.26 18.58 -5.38
C SER A 84 28.54 18.86 -4.57
N ILE A 85 29.28 17.85 -4.13
CA ILE A 85 30.52 17.99 -3.33
C ILE A 85 31.77 17.70 -4.19
N GLY A 86 31.61 17.62 -5.52
CA GLY A 86 32.69 17.43 -6.46
C GLY A 86 33.02 18.74 -7.17
N TRP A 87 33.59 19.69 -6.43
CA TRP A 87 34.48 20.79 -6.84
C TRP A 87 35.17 21.33 -5.58
#